data_AF-A0A0V7ZVV0-F1
#
_entry.id   AF-A0A0V7ZVV0-F1
#
_cell.length_a   1.000
_cell.length_b   1.000
_cell.length_c   1.000
_cell.angle_alpha   90.00
_cell.angle_beta   90.00
_cell.angle_gamma   90.00
#
_symmetry.space_group_name_H-M   'P 1'
#
loop_
_entity.id
_entity.type
_entity.pdbx_description
1 polymer ?
#
loop_
_entity_poly.entity_id
_entity_poly.type
_entity_poly.pdbx_seq_one_letter_code
_entity_poly.pdbx_strand_id
1 'polypeptide(L)'
;MSLIEYLERDNWREVLRRSFEGAITLLQTDRFRLTSSAIDDIRSWLTSGGLSRVQLRLDQQMDAARLAVERQREIRDFLEQLVLENQRPLLQLIADGIIPFKRADFLVTIGISGAEFDAMWEQISTGNNLFENWMLANGYSQDQISQIYQIIDRWLVNIESNLHTDSNNHN
;
A
#
# COMPACT_ATOMS: atom_id res chain seq x y z
N MET A 1 -11.85 -19.43 -9.94
CA MET A 1 -11.54 -19.61 -8.52
C MET A 1 -11.14 -18.26 -7.95
N SER A 2 -11.76 -17.87 -6.84
CA SER A 2 -11.48 -16.63 -6.11
C SER A 2 -10.18 -16.78 -5.31
N LEU A 3 -9.62 -15.67 -4.81
CA LEU A 3 -8.37 -15.73 -4.07
C LEU A 3 -8.44 -16.66 -2.85
N ILE A 4 -9.53 -16.62 -2.08
CA ILE A 4 -9.69 -17.42 -0.86
C ILE A 4 -9.65 -18.94 -1.10
N GLU A 5 -10.22 -19.42 -2.21
CA GLU A 5 -10.21 -20.85 -2.56
C GLU A 5 -8.79 -21.39 -2.82
N TYR A 6 -7.85 -20.52 -3.17
CA TYR A 6 -6.44 -20.87 -3.28
C TYR A 6 -5.69 -20.76 -1.96
N LEU A 7 -6.11 -19.85 -1.07
CA LEU A 7 -5.48 -19.67 0.24
C LEU A 7 -5.70 -20.85 1.20
N GLU A 8 -6.71 -21.67 0.94
CA GLU A 8 -6.96 -22.92 1.66
C GLU A 8 -6.01 -24.06 1.27
N ARG A 9 -5.27 -23.93 0.15
CA ARG A 9 -4.44 -24.99 -0.41
C ARG A 9 -2.97 -24.85 -0.01
N ASP A 10 -2.22 -25.94 -0.05
CA ASP A 10 -0.79 -25.93 0.33
C ASP A 10 0.08 -25.02 -0.54
N ASN A 11 -0.32 -24.72 -1.77
CA ASN A 11 0.40 -23.84 -2.69
C ASN A 11 -0.02 -22.36 -2.59
N TRP A 12 -0.71 -21.96 -1.52
CA TRP A 12 -1.26 -20.61 -1.35
C TRP A 12 -0.24 -19.48 -1.53
N ARG A 13 1.02 -19.66 -1.09
CA ARG A 13 2.08 -18.64 -1.19
C ARG A 13 2.37 -18.24 -2.63
N GLU A 14 2.50 -19.23 -3.51
CA GLU A 14 2.78 -18.99 -4.92
C GLU A 14 1.60 -18.28 -5.59
N VAL A 15 0.37 -18.67 -5.25
CA VAL A 15 -0.83 -18.03 -5.80
C VAL A 15 -0.97 -16.59 -5.31
N LEU A 16 -0.76 -16.34 -4.03
CA LEU A 16 -0.85 -14.98 -3.46
C LEU A 16 0.19 -14.06 -4.10
N ARG A 17 1.45 -14.52 -4.23
CA ARG A 17 2.52 -13.79 -4.93
C ARG A 17 2.12 -13.46 -6.36
N ARG A 18 1.79 -14.47 -7.18
CA ARG A 18 1.42 -14.28 -8.59
C ARG A 18 0.22 -13.36 -8.74
N SER A 19 -0.75 -13.46 -7.83
CA SER A 19 -1.95 -12.62 -7.88
C SER A 19 -1.61 -11.17 -7.56
N PHE A 20 -0.77 -10.94 -6.55
CA PHE A 20 -0.35 -9.61 -6.13
C PHE A 20 0.52 -8.90 -7.19
N GLU A 21 1.58 -9.57 -7.64
CA GLU A 21 2.47 -9.07 -8.69
C GLU A 21 1.73 -8.88 -10.02
N GLY A 22 0.80 -9.79 -10.34
CA GLY A 22 -0.07 -9.69 -11.51
C GLY A 22 -0.98 -8.48 -11.46
N ALA A 23 -1.58 -8.18 -10.30
CA ALA A 23 -2.44 -7.02 -10.12
C ALA A 23 -1.65 -5.71 -10.29
N ILE A 24 -0.46 -5.62 -9.69
CA ILE A 24 0.45 -4.48 -9.85
C ILE A 24 0.81 -4.28 -11.33
N THR A 25 1.23 -5.34 -12.01
CA THR A 25 1.62 -5.28 -13.43
C THR A 25 0.48 -4.76 -14.30
N LEU A 26 -0.75 -5.23 -14.07
CA LEU A 26 -1.93 -4.75 -14.79
C LEU A 26 -2.21 -3.28 -14.49
N LEU A 27 -2.09 -2.84 -13.24
CA LEU A 27 -2.31 -1.44 -12.89
C LEU A 27 -1.31 -0.50 -13.58
N GLN A 28 -0.09 -0.97 -13.82
CA GLN A 28 0.96 -0.23 -14.52
C GLN A 28 0.79 -0.22 -16.05
N THR A 29 0.30 -1.31 -16.64
CA THR A 29 0.36 -1.52 -18.10
C THR A 29 -1.00 -1.51 -18.80
N ASP A 30 -2.00 -2.19 -18.24
CA ASP A 30 -3.34 -2.31 -18.83
C ASP A 30 -4.38 -2.60 -17.74
N ARG A 31 -4.93 -1.52 -17.19
CA ARG A 31 -5.77 -1.54 -15.98
C ARG A 31 -7.07 -2.31 -16.17
N PHE A 32 -7.56 -2.44 -17.41
CA PHE A 32 -8.87 -3.01 -17.71
C PHE A 32 -8.79 -4.39 -18.36
N ARG A 33 -7.59 -4.93 -18.54
CA ARG A 33 -7.40 -6.27 -19.10
C ARG A 33 -8.13 -7.33 -18.28
N LEU A 34 -8.77 -8.26 -18.96
CA LEU A 34 -9.34 -9.46 -18.36
C LEU A 34 -8.24 -10.38 -17.83
N THR A 35 -8.44 -10.94 -16.65
CA THR A 35 -7.47 -11.80 -15.96
C THR A 35 -8.17 -12.79 -15.04
N SER A 36 -7.42 -13.53 -14.22
CA SER A 36 -7.98 -14.45 -13.24
C SER A 36 -8.72 -13.68 -12.14
N SER A 37 -9.77 -14.30 -11.59
CA SER A 37 -10.54 -13.72 -10.49
C SER A 37 -9.68 -13.34 -9.27
N ALA A 38 -8.63 -14.12 -8.96
CA ALA A 38 -7.73 -13.82 -7.85
C ALA A 38 -6.88 -12.55 -8.08
N ILE A 39 -6.43 -12.32 -9.32
CA ILE A 39 -5.76 -11.06 -9.69
C ILE A 39 -6.76 -9.91 -9.66
N ASP A 40 -7.98 -10.13 -10.16
CA ASP A 40 -9.04 -9.12 -10.16
C ASP A 40 -9.47 -8.69 -8.77
N ASP A 41 -9.55 -9.62 -7.83
CA ASP A 41 -9.83 -9.35 -6.42
C ASP A 41 -8.81 -8.37 -5.86
N ILE A 42 -7.51 -8.69 -5.95
CA ILE A 42 -6.42 -7.84 -5.44
C ILE A 42 -6.41 -6.49 -6.17
N ARG A 43 -6.53 -6.49 -7.50
CA ARG A 43 -6.58 -5.27 -8.30
C ARG A 43 -7.69 -4.34 -7.83
N SER A 44 -8.90 -4.88 -7.69
CA SER A 44 -10.07 -4.13 -7.22
C SER A 44 -9.87 -3.56 -5.82
N TRP A 45 -9.30 -4.34 -4.90
CA TRP A 45 -9.04 -3.90 -3.53
C TRP A 45 -7.98 -2.81 -3.48
N LEU A 46 -6.88 -2.96 -4.21
CA LEU A 46 -5.84 -1.94 -4.35
C LEU A 46 -6.41 -0.62 -4.85
N THR A 47 -7.21 -0.63 -5.93
CA THR A 47 -7.77 0.60 -6.50
C THR A 47 -8.87 1.23 -5.65
N SER A 48 -9.58 0.45 -4.83
CA SER A 48 -10.71 0.95 -4.02
C SER A 48 -10.29 1.47 -2.65
N GLY A 49 -9.13 1.06 -2.13
CA GLY A 49 -8.69 1.52 -0.81
C GLY A 49 -7.27 1.12 -0.42
N GLY A 50 -6.40 0.84 -1.39
CA GLY A 50 -4.99 0.56 -1.17
C GLY A 50 -4.72 -0.72 -0.37
N LEU A 51 -3.55 -0.76 0.28
CA LEU A 51 -3.09 -1.92 1.04
C LEU A 51 -3.99 -2.22 2.24
N SER A 52 -4.47 -1.20 2.95
CA SER A 52 -5.46 -1.33 4.01
C SER A 52 -6.68 -2.13 3.56
N ARG A 53 -7.15 -1.88 2.33
CA ARG A 53 -8.31 -2.60 1.78
C ARG A 53 -7.97 -4.04 1.44
N VAL A 54 -6.77 -4.31 0.90
CA VAL A 54 -6.29 -5.67 0.63
C VAL A 54 -6.22 -6.47 1.94
N GLN A 55 -5.58 -5.92 2.98
CA GLN A 55 -5.49 -6.55 4.31
C GLN A 55 -6.86 -6.85 4.89
N LEU A 56 -7.75 -5.84 4.94
CA LEU A 56 -9.10 -6.00 5.46
C LEU A 56 -9.89 -7.10 4.73
N ARG A 57 -9.80 -7.15 3.40
CA ARG A 57 -10.53 -8.14 2.60
C ARG A 57 -9.95 -9.54 2.76
N LEU A 58 -8.63 -9.66 2.84
CA LEU A 58 -7.98 -10.93 3.16
C LEU A 58 -8.42 -11.44 4.53
N ASP A 59 -8.33 -10.62 5.59
CA ASP A 59 -8.76 -11.04 6.93
C ASP A 59 -10.23 -11.50 6.94
N GLN A 60 -11.14 -10.73 6.32
CA GLN A 60 -12.54 -11.11 6.18
C GLN A 60 -12.73 -12.46 5.46
N GLN A 61 -11.98 -12.70 4.39
CA GLN A 61 -12.07 -13.95 3.64
C GLN A 61 -11.49 -15.13 4.43
N MET A 62 -10.35 -14.94 5.10
CA MET A 62 -9.72 -15.96 5.93
C MET A 62 -10.57 -16.35 7.13
N ASP A 63 -11.26 -15.38 7.75
CA ASP A 63 -12.20 -15.61 8.85
C ASP A 63 -13.45 -16.36 8.37
N ALA A 64 -14.01 -15.95 7.23
CA ALA A 64 -15.17 -16.63 6.63
C ALA A 64 -14.86 -18.08 6.25
N ALA A 65 -13.65 -18.34 5.73
CA ALA A 65 -13.12 -19.67 5.43
C ALA A 65 -12.70 -20.47 6.67
N ARG A 66 -12.69 -19.85 7.86
CA ARG A 66 -12.25 -20.45 9.13
C ARG A 66 -10.84 -21.03 9.06
N LEU A 67 -9.93 -20.34 8.37
CA LEU A 67 -8.52 -20.71 8.34
C LEU A 67 -7.95 -20.71 9.77
N ALA A 68 -7.05 -21.66 10.04
CA ALA A 68 -6.36 -21.72 11.32
C ALA A 68 -5.59 -20.41 11.59
N VAL A 69 -5.57 -19.97 12.85
CA VAL A 69 -4.94 -18.69 13.27
C VAL A 69 -3.48 -18.60 12.80
N GLU A 70 -2.73 -19.69 12.87
CA GLU A 70 -1.34 -19.73 12.40
C GLU A 70 -1.25 -19.54 10.87
N ARG A 71 -2.16 -20.13 10.09
CA ARG A 71 -2.23 -19.91 8.64
C ARG A 71 -2.56 -18.46 8.32
N GLN A 72 -3.51 -17.86 9.04
CA GLN A 72 -3.84 -16.45 8.85
C GLN A 72 -2.64 -15.54 9.13
N ARG A 73 -1.88 -15.83 10.20
CA ARG A 73 -0.66 -15.09 10.53
C ARG A 73 0.37 -15.22 9.41
N GLU A 74 0.65 -16.44 8.95
CA GLU A 74 1.58 -16.67 7.84
C GLU A 74 1.18 -15.91 6.57
N ILE A 75 -0.12 -15.84 6.25
CA ILE A 75 -0.62 -15.11 5.08
C ILE A 75 -0.39 -13.60 5.25
N ARG A 76 -0.63 -13.04 6.44
CA ARG A 76 -0.37 -11.62 6.73
C ARG A 76 1.11 -11.29 6.64
N ASP A 77 1.96 -12.08 7.30
CA ASP A 77 3.42 -11.87 7.28
C ASP A 77 3.96 -11.95 5.84
N PHE A 78 3.45 -12.89 5.04
CA PHE A 78 3.84 -13.01 3.64
C PHE A 78 3.32 -11.86 2.77
N LEU A 79 2.14 -11.31 3.05
CA LEU A 79 1.65 -10.11 2.37
C LEU A 79 2.54 -8.90 2.66
N GLU A 80 2.96 -8.71 3.91
CA GLU A 80 3.90 -7.64 4.28
C GLU A 80 5.24 -7.78 3.54
N GLN A 81 5.76 -9.00 3.44
CA GLN A 81 6.93 -9.29 2.62
C GLN A 81 6.72 -8.91 1.15
N LEU A 82 5.58 -9.26 0.56
CA LEU A 82 5.27 -8.91 -0.84
C LEU A 82 5.17 -7.39 -1.05
N VAL A 83 4.64 -6.65 -0.08
CA VAL A 83 4.60 -5.18 -0.12
C VAL A 83 6.00 -4.60 -0.18
N LEU A 84 6.92 -5.07 0.65
CA LEU A 84 8.31 -4.61 0.66
C LEU A 84 9.02 -4.97 -0.65
N GLU A 85 8.86 -6.19 -1.14
CA GLU A 85 9.46 -6.64 -2.41
C GLU A 85 8.93 -5.85 -3.63
N ASN A 86 7.70 -5.36 -3.55
CA ASN A 86 7.04 -4.57 -4.60
C ASN A 86 6.89 -3.09 -4.22
N GLN A 87 7.73 -2.59 -3.32
CA GLN A 87 7.63 -1.22 -2.82
C GLN A 87 7.68 -0.19 -3.95
N ARG A 88 8.66 -0.28 -4.85
CA ARG A 88 8.84 0.69 -5.93
C ARG A 88 7.61 0.77 -6.86
N PRO A 89 7.10 -0.33 -7.43
CA PRO A 89 5.92 -0.24 -8.27
C PRO A 89 4.67 0.22 -7.50
N LEU A 90 4.53 -0.12 -6.21
CA LEU A 90 3.44 0.40 -5.37
C LEU A 90 3.53 1.92 -5.17
N LEU A 91 4.71 2.45 -4.84
CA LEU A 91 4.94 3.88 -4.70
C LEU A 91 4.62 4.63 -5.99
N GLN A 92 5.02 4.09 -7.15
CA GLN A 92 4.66 4.69 -8.43
C GLN A 92 3.14 4.75 -8.65
N LEU A 93 2.42 3.65 -8.37
CA LEU A 93 0.97 3.60 -8.53
C LEU A 93 0.24 4.58 -7.58
N ILE A 94 0.80 4.83 -6.39
CA ILE A 94 0.32 5.86 -5.45
C ILE A 94 0.61 7.27 -5.99
N ALA A 95 1.84 7.50 -6.45
CA ALA A 95 2.26 8.77 -7.05
C ALA A 95 1.43 9.11 -8.31
N ASP A 96 0.99 8.11 -9.06
CA ASP A 96 0.11 8.27 -10.22
C ASP A 96 -1.37 8.45 -9.84
N GLY A 97 -1.71 8.35 -8.54
CA GLY A 97 -3.08 8.48 -8.03
C GLY A 97 -3.98 7.30 -8.38
N ILE A 98 -3.41 6.17 -8.81
CA ILE A 98 -4.13 4.95 -9.22
C ILE A 98 -4.57 4.17 -7.98
N ILE A 99 -3.65 4.07 -7.02
CA ILE A 99 -3.92 3.47 -5.72
C ILE A 99 -4.18 4.61 -4.74
N PRO A 100 -5.39 4.71 -4.16
CA PRO A 100 -5.63 5.62 -3.06
C PRO A 100 -4.79 5.19 -1.85
N PHE A 101 -4.22 6.15 -1.14
CA PHE A 101 -3.36 5.86 0.01
C PHE A 101 -3.87 6.56 1.26
N LYS A 102 -3.79 5.87 2.40
CA LYS A 102 -3.88 6.48 3.73
C LYS A 102 -2.48 6.60 4.31
N ARG A 103 -2.29 7.52 5.26
CA ARG A 103 -1.02 7.67 5.99
C ARG A 103 -0.47 6.32 6.47
N ALA A 104 -1.31 5.46 7.06
CA ALA A 104 -0.92 4.12 7.48
C ALA A 104 -0.39 3.24 6.32
N ASP A 105 -1.01 3.28 5.14
CA ASP A 105 -0.57 2.52 3.97
C ASP A 105 0.79 2.99 3.45
N PHE A 106 1.01 4.30 3.45
CA PHE A 106 2.29 4.88 3.04
C PHE A 106 3.42 4.43 3.96
N LEU A 107 3.20 4.50 5.28
CA LEU A 107 4.15 4.06 6.30
C LEU A 107 4.51 2.58 6.16
N VAL A 108 3.50 1.72 5.97
CA VAL A 108 3.70 0.28 5.71
C VAL A 108 4.49 0.06 4.42
N THR A 109 4.19 0.81 3.35
CA THR A 109 4.87 0.67 2.05
C THR A 109 6.35 1.05 2.15
N ILE A 110 6.70 2.08 2.92
CA ILE A 110 8.10 2.51 3.12
C ILE A 110 8.78 1.83 4.32
N GLY A 111 8.08 0.93 5.02
CA GLY A 111 8.62 0.12 6.10
C GLY A 111 8.96 0.90 7.37
N ILE A 112 8.27 2.01 7.65
CA ILE A 112 8.48 2.80 8.88
C ILE A 112 7.22 2.82 9.75
N SER A 113 7.41 2.90 11.05
CA SER A 113 6.33 3.10 12.01
C SER A 113 5.80 4.54 11.99
N GLY A 114 4.58 4.73 12.50
CA GLY A 114 4.01 6.07 12.65
C GLY A 114 4.84 6.98 13.56
N ALA A 115 5.38 6.43 14.65
CA ALA A 115 6.23 7.17 15.59
C ALA A 115 7.58 7.58 14.96
N GLU A 116 8.18 6.71 14.15
CA GLU A 116 9.39 7.06 13.39
C GLU A 116 9.09 8.19 12.40
N PHE A 117 7.97 8.12 11.69
CA PHE A 117 7.56 9.21 10.80
C PHE A 117 7.28 10.51 11.55
N ASP A 118 6.59 10.48 12.69
CA ASP A 118 6.32 11.67 13.50
C ASP A 118 7.64 12.32 13.96
N ALA A 119 8.58 11.52 14.45
CA ALA A 119 9.90 11.99 14.84
C ALA A 119 10.69 12.58 13.66
N MET A 120 10.61 11.95 12.49
CA MET A 120 11.24 12.48 11.27
C MET A 120 10.57 13.78 10.82
N TRP A 121 9.23 13.87 10.88
CA TRP A 121 8.46 15.04 10.50
C TRP A 121 8.76 16.25 11.37
N GLU A 122 8.84 16.05 12.69
CA GLU A 122 9.24 17.08 13.64
C GLU A 122 10.64 17.62 13.29
N GLN A 123 11.56 16.76 12.87
CA GLN A 123 12.90 17.18 12.45
C GLN A 123 12.96 17.86 11.08
N ILE A 124 12.11 17.48 10.11
CA ILE A 124 12.01 18.18 8.81
C ILE A 124 11.57 19.63 9.02
N SER A 125 10.66 19.89 9.97
CA SER A 125 10.21 21.25 10.29
C SER A 125 11.32 22.16 10.85
N THR A 126 12.47 21.58 11.24
CA THR A 126 13.67 22.32 11.66
C THR A 126 14.63 22.66 10.52
N GLY A 127 14.30 22.33 9.27
CA GLY A 127 15.06 22.73 8.08
C GLY A 127 16.22 21.80 7.68
N ASN A 128 16.31 20.61 8.29
CA ASN A 128 17.31 19.61 7.95
C ASN A 128 16.74 18.56 6.98
N ASN A 129 17.50 18.20 5.94
CA ASN A 129 17.17 17.11 4.98
C ASN A 129 17.36 15.71 5.59
N LEU A 130 16.97 15.52 6.86
CA LEU A 130 17.12 14.26 7.61
C LEU A 130 16.28 13.12 7.01
N PHE A 131 15.13 13.46 6.43
CA PHE A 131 14.26 12.49 5.76
C PHE A 131 14.92 11.94 4.48
N GLU A 132 15.46 12.82 3.65
CA GLU A 132 16.23 12.44 2.46
C GLU A 132 17.47 11.63 2.82
N ASN A 133 18.23 12.07 3.84
CA ASN A 133 19.41 11.35 4.30
C ASN A 133 19.08 9.97 4.87
N TRP A 134 17.99 9.82 5.61
CA TRP A 134 17.53 8.51 6.09
C TRP A 134 17.09 7.61 4.93
N MET A 135 16.37 8.15 3.94
CA MET A 135 15.98 7.38 2.75
C MET A 135 17.22 6.91 1.98
N LEU A 136 18.20 7.78 1.75
CA LEU A 136 19.48 7.39 1.12
C LEU A 136 20.21 6.31 1.93
N ALA A 137 20.26 6.44 3.26
CA ALA A 137 20.89 5.47 4.15
C ALA A 137 20.19 4.09 4.16
N ASN A 138 18.88 4.07 3.86
CA ASN A 138 18.08 2.85 3.74
C ASN A 138 17.97 2.34 2.29
N GLY A 139 18.80 2.86 1.39
CA GLY A 139 18.94 2.34 0.02
C GLY A 139 17.94 2.88 -0.99
N TYR A 140 17.17 3.92 -0.64
CA TYR A 140 16.30 4.59 -1.60
C TYR A 140 17.13 5.43 -2.57
N SER A 141 16.82 5.34 -3.86
CA SER A 141 17.42 6.19 -4.88
C SER A 141 16.83 7.60 -4.87
N GLN A 142 17.55 8.55 -5.48
CA GLN A 142 17.05 9.93 -5.63
C GLN A 142 15.71 10.03 -6.39
N ASP A 143 15.47 9.12 -7.34
CA ASP A 143 14.19 9.03 -8.03
C ASP A 143 13.07 8.60 -7.07
N GLN A 144 13.33 7.61 -6.21
CA GLN A 144 12.36 7.14 -5.21
C GLN A 144 12.06 8.23 -4.18
N ILE A 145 13.08 8.96 -3.75
CA ILE A 145 12.97 10.10 -2.84
C ILE A 145 12.09 11.18 -3.46
N SER A 146 12.33 11.52 -4.73
CA SER A 146 11.52 12.51 -5.46
C SER A 146 10.06 12.08 -5.59
N GLN A 147 9.80 10.79 -5.87
CA GLN A 147 8.45 10.23 -5.92
C GLN A 147 7.76 10.31 -4.55
N ILE A 148 8.48 10.01 -3.47
CA ILE A 148 7.97 10.11 -2.11
C ILE A 148 7.60 11.57 -1.77
N TYR A 149 8.42 12.55 -2.14
CA TYR A 149 8.08 13.95 -1.96
C TYR A 149 6.83 14.36 -2.75
N GLN A 150 6.65 13.90 -3.98
CA GLN A 150 5.43 14.16 -4.76
C GLN A 150 4.17 13.59 -4.08
N ILE A 151 4.28 12.43 -3.42
CA ILE A 151 3.18 11.84 -2.66
C ILE A 151 2.86 12.71 -1.43
N ILE A 152 3.87 13.14 -0.69
CA ILE A 152 3.73 14.02 0.48
C ILE A 152 3.12 15.37 0.08
N ASP A 153 3.58 15.99 -0.99
CA ASP A 153 3.06 17.27 -1.48
C ASP A 153 1.57 17.15 -1.85
N ARG A 154 1.19 16.10 -2.58
CA ARG A 154 -0.21 15.85 -2.92
C ARG A 154 -1.06 15.58 -1.68
N TRP A 155 -0.49 14.96 -0.65
CA TRP A 155 -1.17 14.74 0.62
C TRP A 155 -1.43 16.03 1.38
N LEU A 156 -0.43 16.91 1.46
CA LEU A 156 -0.56 18.22 2.10
C LEU A 156 -1.63 19.07 1.41
N VAL A 157 -1.62 19.14 0.08
CA VAL A 157 -2.64 19.85 -0.71
C VAL A 157 -4.03 19.29 -0.46
N ASN A 158 -4.18 17.96 -0.41
CA ASN A 158 -5.47 17.32 -0.16
C ASN A 158 -5.99 17.56 1.28
N ILE A 159 -5.10 17.62 2.28
CA ILE A 159 -5.45 17.98 3.66
C ILE A 159 -5.94 19.43 3.73
N GLU A 160 -5.24 20.37 3.11
CA GLU A 160 -5.65 21.79 3.07
C GLU A 160 -7.01 21.97 2.39
N SER A 161 -7.29 21.25 1.31
CA SER A 161 -8.61 21.29 0.68
C SER A 161 -9.74 20.70 1.54
N ASN A 162 -9.46 19.66 2.34
CA ASN A 162 -10.45 19.08 3.26
C ASN A 162 -10.72 19.99 4.48
N LEU A 163 -9.70 20.69 4.99
CA LEU A 163 -9.85 21.70 6.05
C LEU A 163 -10.66 22.92 5.58
N HIS A 164 -10.56 23.30 4.31
CA HIS A 164 -11.35 24.39 3.73
C HIS A 164 -12.81 24.01 3.46
N THR A 165 -13.13 22.74 3.20
CA THR A 165 -14.53 22.29 3.07
C THR A 165 -15.27 22.25 4.41
N ASP A 166 -14.60 21.91 5.50
CA ASP A 166 -15.25 21.87 6.83
C ASP A 166 -15.51 23.27 7.42
N SER A 167 -14.76 24.29 6.98
CA SER A 167 -14.99 25.68 7.41
C SER A 167 -16.16 26.37 6.70
N ASN A 168 -16.69 25.81 5.62
CA ASN A 168 -17.79 26.41 4.84
C ASN A 168 -19.19 25.90 5.22
N ASN A 169 -19.31 25.05 6.25
CA ASN A 169 -20.60 24.50 6.70
C ASN A 169 -21.13 25.11 8.01
N HIS A 170 -20.60 26.25 8.44
CA HIS A 170 -21.16 27.04 9.55
C HIS A 170 -21.43 28.47 9.08
N ASN A 171 -22.53 28.67 8.35
CA ASN A 171 -23.26 29.93 8.28
C ASN A 171 -24.73 29.66 7.95
#